data_AF-A0A976HE31-F1
#
_entry.id   AF-A0A976HE31-F1
#
_cell.length_a   1.000
_cell.length_b   1.000
_cell.length_c   1.000
_cell.angle_alpha   90.00
_cell.angle_beta   90.00
_cell.angle_gamma   90.00
#
_symmetry.space_group_name_H-M   'P 1'
#
loop_
_entity.id
_entity.type
_entity.pdbx_description
1 polymer ?
#
loop_
_entity_poly.entity_id
_entity_poly.type
_entity_poly.pdbx_seq_one_letter_code
_entity_poly.pdbx_strand_id
1 'polypeptide(L)'
;MKLDEAGAKEDPRERLRRLRAELAARLYALGLRFFRSGWNVFDFVIVGISLLPATGGFSVLRALRVLRVLRVISVTPSLRRVVDGLGRALPGMGSVFLLIAIIYYIAAVMATKLFGASFPQWFGSLDATAFTLFQIMTLEGWSGEIVRPIMEVYPFAWAFFVPFILITTFAVLNLIVGLIVNSMQEAASEDERAVTEAFEARVLARLDEIDRKLDAKS
;
A
#
# COMPACT_ATOMS: atom_id res chain seq x y z
N MET A 1 -8.67 -28.07 -24.30
CA MET A 1 -7.87 -28.75 -23.26
C MET A 1 -6.59 -29.29 -23.88
N LYS A 2 -5.62 -28.43 -24.23
CA LYS A 2 -4.27 -28.80 -24.73
C LYS A 2 -3.28 -27.61 -24.83
N LEU A 3 -3.43 -26.59 -23.98
CA LEU A 3 -2.53 -25.41 -23.99
C LEU A 3 -1.83 -25.13 -22.65
N ASP A 4 -2.03 -25.96 -21.61
CA ASP A 4 -1.45 -25.70 -20.27
C ASP A 4 -0.14 -26.45 -19.96
N GLU A 5 0.32 -27.37 -20.81
CA GLU A 5 1.51 -28.19 -20.49
C GLU A 5 2.85 -27.57 -20.93
N ALA A 6 2.85 -26.55 -21.79
CA ALA A 6 4.09 -25.94 -22.30
C ALA A 6 4.77 -24.98 -21.30
N GLY A 7 4.07 -24.57 -20.23
CA GLY A 7 4.63 -23.68 -19.22
C GLY A 7 5.52 -24.37 -18.19
N ALA A 8 5.36 -25.67 -17.94
CA ALA A 8 5.88 -26.29 -16.72
C ALA A 8 7.39 -26.66 -16.75
N LYS A 9 8.10 -26.45 -17.87
CA LYS A 9 9.51 -26.87 -18.06
C LYS A 9 10.46 -25.75 -18.52
N GLU A 10 10.08 -24.49 -18.36
CA GLU A 10 10.97 -23.37 -18.69
C GLU A 10 11.94 -23.11 -17.52
N ASP A 11 13.25 -23.13 -17.76
CA ASP A 11 14.28 -22.80 -16.76
C ASP A 11 13.93 -21.43 -16.13
N PRO A 12 13.88 -21.30 -14.78
CA PRO A 12 13.67 -20.03 -14.11
C PRO A 12 14.52 -18.87 -14.66
N ARG A 13 15.73 -19.18 -15.18
CA ARG A 13 16.62 -18.20 -15.82
C ARG A 13 16.14 -17.70 -17.18
N GLU A 14 15.49 -18.56 -17.97
CA GLU A 14 14.95 -18.21 -19.30
C GLU A 14 13.69 -17.36 -19.19
N ARG A 15 12.80 -17.69 -18.25
CA ARG A 15 11.65 -16.84 -17.89
C ARG A 15 12.08 -15.42 -17.53
N LEU A 16 13.14 -15.29 -16.75
CA LEU A 16 13.68 -13.98 -16.33
C LEU A 16 14.27 -13.18 -17.50
N ARG A 17 14.86 -13.84 -18.50
CA ARG A 17 15.38 -13.18 -19.71
C ARG A 17 14.24 -12.70 -20.61
N ARG A 18 13.23 -13.54 -20.83
CA ARG A 18 12.04 -13.20 -21.61
C ARG A 18 11.32 -11.98 -21.04
N LEU A 19 11.16 -11.91 -19.72
CA LEU A 19 10.54 -10.77 -19.03
C LEU A 19 11.32 -9.46 -19.21
N ARG A 20 12.65 -9.51 -19.23
CA ARG A 20 13.48 -8.31 -19.48
C ARG A 20 13.32 -7.82 -20.92
N ALA A 21 13.32 -8.74 -21.88
CA ALA A 21 13.11 -8.42 -23.29
C ALA A 21 11.69 -7.87 -23.53
N GLU A 22 10.68 -8.46 -22.89
CA GLU A 22 9.30 -7.97 -22.95
C GLU A 22 9.17 -6.56 -22.36
N LEU A 23 9.82 -6.29 -21.22
CA LEU A 23 9.80 -4.95 -20.64
C LEU A 23 10.50 -3.92 -21.53
N ALA A 24 11.63 -4.27 -22.14
CA ALA A 24 12.32 -3.41 -23.09
C ALA A 24 11.47 -3.14 -24.35
N ALA A 25 10.79 -4.16 -24.87
CA ALA A 25 9.86 -4.03 -25.99
C ALA A 25 8.65 -3.15 -25.62
N ARG A 26 8.08 -3.32 -24.41
CA ARG A 26 6.99 -2.46 -23.90
C ARG A 26 7.46 -1.02 -23.71
N LEU A 27 8.66 -0.79 -23.18
CA LEU A 27 9.23 0.55 -23.01
C LEU A 27 9.41 1.24 -24.38
N TYR A 28 9.93 0.50 -25.37
CA TYR A 28 10.11 1.00 -26.73
C TYR A 28 8.78 1.28 -27.44
N ALA A 29 7.81 0.36 -27.33
CA ALA A 29 6.52 0.48 -28.01
C ALA A 29 5.57 1.52 -27.37
N LEU A 30 5.61 1.70 -26.05
CA LEU A 30 4.74 2.63 -25.34
C LEU A 30 5.36 4.00 -25.07
N GLY A 31 6.69 4.16 -25.15
CA GLY A 31 7.38 5.42 -24.87
C GLY A 31 6.96 6.02 -23.52
N LEU A 32 6.50 7.27 -23.52
CA LEU A 32 6.02 7.95 -22.30
C LEU A 32 4.73 7.35 -21.71
N ARG A 33 3.92 6.62 -22.50
CA ARG A 33 2.71 5.92 -21.98
C ARG A 33 3.07 4.73 -21.10
N PHE A 34 4.30 4.23 -21.16
CA PHE A 34 4.80 3.15 -20.30
C PHE A 34 4.68 3.52 -18.82
N PHE A 35 4.98 4.78 -18.47
CA PHE A 35 4.99 5.29 -17.10
C PHE A 35 3.60 5.52 -16.48
N ARG A 36 2.52 5.35 -17.24
CA ARG A 36 1.14 5.42 -16.71
C ARG A 36 0.71 4.16 -15.96
N SER A 37 1.40 3.04 -16.14
CA SER A 37 1.12 1.80 -15.42
C SER A 37 2.07 1.65 -14.23
N GLY A 38 1.54 1.64 -13.01
CA GLY A 38 2.33 1.46 -11.78
C GLY A 38 3.18 0.17 -11.81
N TRP A 39 2.66 -0.91 -12.39
CA TRP A 39 3.38 -2.17 -12.55
C TRP A 39 4.56 -2.07 -13.52
N ASN A 40 4.42 -1.31 -14.62
CA ASN A 40 5.52 -1.07 -15.56
C ASN A 40 6.63 -0.23 -14.91
N VAL A 41 6.26 0.80 -14.12
CA VAL A 41 7.22 1.63 -13.37
C VAL A 41 7.95 0.79 -12.33
N PHE A 42 7.22 -0.02 -11.56
CA PHE A 42 7.79 -0.95 -10.58
C PHE A 42 8.81 -1.89 -11.22
N ASP A 43 8.42 -2.56 -12.32
CA ASP A 43 9.32 -3.47 -13.03
C ASP A 43 10.54 -2.73 -13.56
N PHE A 44 10.37 -1.55 -14.16
CA PHE A 44 11.47 -0.72 -14.66
C PHE A 44 12.47 -0.33 -13.57
N VAL A 45 12.00 0.11 -12.40
CA VAL A 45 12.88 0.44 -11.26
C VAL A 45 13.69 -0.77 -10.80
N ILE A 46 13.04 -1.93 -10.65
CA ILE A 46 13.73 -3.17 -10.22
C ILE A 46 14.76 -3.63 -11.26
N VAL A 47 14.44 -3.52 -12.55
CA VAL A 47 15.39 -3.81 -13.65
C VAL A 47 16.54 -2.82 -13.63
N GLY A 48 16.27 -1.53 -13.49
CA GLY A 48 17.27 -0.47 -13.43
C GLY A 48 18.28 -0.71 -12.32
N ILE A 49 17.82 -0.92 -11.09
CA ILE A 49 18.68 -1.24 -9.93
C ILE A 49 19.50 -2.52 -10.18
N SER A 50 18.93 -3.51 -10.88
CA SER A 50 19.62 -4.76 -11.19
C SER A 50 20.70 -4.63 -12.27
N LEU A 51 20.62 -3.61 -13.13
CA LEU A 51 21.54 -3.36 -14.24
C LEU A 51 22.64 -2.35 -13.88
N LEU A 52 22.44 -1.53 -12.84
CA LEU A 52 23.44 -0.55 -12.42
C LEU A 52 24.76 -1.24 -12.01
N PRO A 53 25.90 -0.83 -12.59
CA PRO A 53 27.21 -1.31 -12.18
C PRO A 53 27.50 -0.83 -10.76
N ALA A 54 27.70 -1.78 -9.84
CA ALA A 54 28.00 -1.49 -8.44
C ALA A 54 29.51 -1.30 -8.23
N THR A 55 30.10 -0.34 -8.94
CA THR A 55 31.51 0.06 -8.82
C THR A 55 31.66 1.21 -7.81
N GLY A 56 32.60 1.11 -6.87
CA GLY A 56 32.89 2.16 -5.89
C GLY A 56 31.97 2.19 -4.66
N GLY A 57 31.74 3.39 -4.10
CA GLY A 57 31.04 3.64 -2.82
C GLY A 57 29.55 3.27 -2.76
N PHE A 58 28.99 2.72 -3.84
CA PHE A 58 27.60 2.28 -3.91
C PHE A 58 27.44 0.78 -3.59
N SER A 59 28.14 0.28 -2.56
CA SER A 59 28.06 -1.14 -2.17
C SER A 59 26.63 -1.58 -1.84
N VAL A 60 25.80 -0.67 -1.33
CA VAL A 60 24.37 -0.87 -1.05
C VAL A 60 23.59 -1.26 -2.30
N LEU A 61 23.93 -0.74 -3.49
CA LEU A 61 23.27 -1.13 -4.75
C LEU A 61 23.44 -2.63 -5.05
N ARG A 62 24.54 -3.25 -4.56
CA ARG A 62 24.75 -4.69 -4.68
C ARG A 62 23.76 -5.46 -3.81
N ALA A 63 23.51 -5.00 -2.58
CA ALA A 63 22.52 -5.60 -1.69
C ALA A 63 21.10 -5.43 -2.23
N LEU A 64 20.77 -4.26 -2.81
CA LEU A 64 19.46 -3.98 -3.41
C LEU A 64 19.12 -4.88 -4.60
N ARG A 65 20.08 -5.61 -5.18
CA ARG A 65 19.79 -6.67 -6.16
C ARG A 65 18.92 -7.78 -5.59
N VAL A 66 18.86 -7.96 -4.26
CA VAL A 66 17.91 -8.88 -3.63
C VAL A 66 16.47 -8.52 -3.97
N LEU A 67 16.16 -7.23 -4.17
CA LEU A 67 14.82 -6.72 -4.52
C LEU A 67 14.30 -7.30 -5.84
N ARG A 68 15.15 -7.87 -6.69
CA ARG A 68 14.69 -8.60 -7.89
C ARG A 68 13.75 -9.76 -7.56
N VAL A 69 13.78 -10.30 -6.33
CA VAL A 69 12.82 -11.30 -5.84
C VAL A 69 11.39 -10.76 -5.86
N LEU A 70 11.22 -9.44 -5.67
CA LEU A 70 9.91 -8.79 -5.72
C LEU A 70 9.28 -8.83 -7.10
N ARG A 71 10.04 -9.14 -8.18
CA ARG A 71 9.45 -9.42 -9.49
C ARG A 71 8.48 -10.60 -9.47
N VAL A 72 8.59 -11.51 -8.50
CA VAL A 72 7.61 -12.59 -8.35
C VAL A 72 6.22 -12.00 -8.12
N ILE A 73 6.12 -10.88 -7.40
CA ILE A 73 4.86 -10.18 -7.16
C ILE A 73 4.29 -9.63 -8.46
N SER A 74 5.12 -9.03 -9.31
CA SER A 74 4.67 -8.48 -10.59
C SER A 74 4.37 -9.57 -11.62
N VAL A 75 5.16 -10.63 -11.70
CA VAL A 75 4.95 -11.68 -12.71
C VAL A 75 3.76 -12.59 -12.34
N THR A 76 3.44 -12.72 -11.06
CA THR A 76 2.39 -13.63 -10.59
C THR A 76 1.04 -12.90 -10.47
N PRO A 77 0.02 -13.24 -11.29
CA PRO A 77 -1.25 -12.53 -11.28
C PRO A 77 -2.02 -12.60 -9.95
N SER A 78 -1.84 -13.67 -9.17
CA SER A 78 -2.45 -13.77 -7.83
C SER A 78 -1.83 -12.77 -6.85
N LEU A 79 -0.51 -12.61 -6.87
CA LEU A 79 0.18 -11.63 -6.01
C LEU A 79 -0.10 -10.20 -6.44
N ARG A 80 -0.15 -9.93 -7.75
CA ARG A 80 -0.61 -8.63 -8.27
C ARG A 80 -2.01 -8.28 -7.76
N ARG A 81 -2.95 -9.23 -7.83
CA ARG A 81 -4.32 -9.02 -7.31
C ARG A 81 -4.36 -8.68 -5.83
N VAL A 82 -3.53 -9.31 -5.00
CA VAL A 82 -3.44 -8.97 -3.56
C VAL A 82 -2.93 -7.54 -3.37
N VAL A 83 -1.85 -7.16 -4.06
CA VAL A 83 -1.28 -5.80 -3.95
C VAL A 83 -2.22 -4.74 -4.53
N ASP A 84 -2.86 -5.02 -5.66
CA ASP A 84 -3.86 -4.15 -6.28
C ASP A 84 -5.08 -3.98 -5.35
N GLY A 85 -5.52 -5.06 -4.68
CA GLY A 85 -6.60 -5.00 -3.69
C GLY A 85 -6.26 -4.13 -2.48
N LEU A 86 -5.07 -4.32 -1.89
CA LEU A 86 -4.57 -3.46 -0.83
C LEU A 86 -4.47 -1.99 -1.29
N GLY A 87 -3.98 -1.76 -2.51
CA GLY A 87 -3.82 -0.44 -3.09
C GLY A 87 -5.14 0.28 -3.36
N ARG A 88 -6.18 -0.43 -3.81
CA ARG A 88 -7.52 0.13 -4.07
C ARG A 88 -8.23 0.59 -2.81
N ALA A 89 -7.87 0.03 -1.67
CA ALA A 89 -8.49 0.38 -0.40
C ALA A 89 -7.87 1.64 0.24
N LEU A 90 -6.64 2.02 -0.16
CA LEU A 90 -5.94 3.21 0.38
C LEU A 90 -6.58 4.57 0.01
N PRO A 91 -7.06 4.82 -1.23
CA PRO A 91 -7.62 6.11 -1.64
C PRO A 91 -8.79 6.59 -0.80
N GLY A 92 -9.69 5.68 -0.38
CA GLY A 92 -10.83 6.01 0.49
C GLY A 92 -10.41 6.54 1.87
N MET A 93 -9.13 6.37 2.22
CA MET A 93 -8.56 6.66 3.53
C MET A 93 -7.50 7.77 3.50
N GLY A 94 -7.26 8.37 2.33
CA GLY A 94 -6.22 9.38 2.14
C GLY A 94 -6.34 10.56 3.12
N SER A 95 -7.56 10.97 3.46
CA SER A 95 -7.83 12.03 4.43
C SER A 95 -7.35 11.67 5.85
N VAL A 96 -7.50 10.41 6.27
CA VAL A 96 -7.05 9.93 7.57
C VAL A 96 -5.52 9.85 7.61
N PHE A 97 -4.90 9.34 6.54
CA PHE A 97 -3.44 9.33 6.40
C PHE A 97 -2.86 10.75 6.46
N LEU A 98 -3.47 11.70 5.77
CA LEU A 98 -3.05 13.10 5.80
C LEU A 98 -3.17 13.69 7.20
N LEU A 99 -4.28 13.43 7.90
CA LEU A 99 -4.48 13.88 9.28
C LEU A 99 -3.42 13.30 10.23
N ILE A 100 -3.16 11.99 10.16
CA ILE A 100 -2.11 11.33 10.95
C ILE A 100 -0.76 11.96 10.64
N ALA A 101 -0.41 12.15 9.36
CA ALA A 101 0.87 12.73 8.96
C ALA A 101 1.06 14.16 9.50
N ILE A 102 0.02 14.99 9.49
CA ILE A 102 0.05 16.35 10.05
C ILE A 102 0.26 16.30 11.56
N ILE A 103 -0.53 15.51 12.29
CA ILE A 103 -0.40 15.36 13.76
C ILE A 103 0.99 14.85 14.12
N TYR A 104 1.48 13.87 13.36
CA TYR A 104 2.79 13.26 13.54
C TYR A 104 3.92 14.27 13.33
N TYR A 105 3.85 15.06 12.26
CA TYR A 105 4.84 16.10 11.98
C TYR A 105 4.86 17.18 13.06
N ILE A 106 3.68 17.65 13.49
CA ILE A 106 3.56 18.64 14.58
C ILE A 106 4.16 18.06 15.88
N ALA A 107 3.81 16.83 16.23
CA ALA A 107 4.38 16.14 17.39
C ALA A 107 5.91 16.02 17.29
N ALA A 108 6.45 15.69 16.11
CA ALA A 108 7.88 15.57 15.89
C ALA A 108 8.61 16.90 16.09
N VAL A 109 8.09 18.00 15.55
CA VAL A 109 8.67 19.33 15.75
C VAL A 109 8.59 19.75 17.22
N MET A 110 7.45 19.50 17.89
CA MET A 110 7.29 19.83 19.31
C MET A 110 8.24 19.04 20.20
N ALA A 111 8.32 17.71 20.05
CA ALA A 111 9.18 16.85 20.86
C ALA A 111 10.67 17.17 20.65
N THR A 112 11.09 17.46 19.41
CA THR A 112 12.47 17.92 19.12
C THR A 112 12.80 19.18 19.92
N LYS A 113 11.88 20.16 19.95
CA LYS A 113 12.10 21.43 20.67
C LYS A 113 12.01 21.28 22.19
N LEU A 114 11.11 20.45 22.69
CA LEU A 114 10.88 20.27 24.13
C LEU A 114 11.96 19.42 24.80
N PHE A 115 12.38 18.33 24.15
CA PHE A 115 13.21 17.30 24.77
C PHE A 115 14.60 17.16 24.15
N GLY A 116 14.85 17.73 22.97
CA GLY A 116 16.09 17.53 22.21
C GLY A 116 17.36 18.01 22.91
N ALA A 117 17.27 19.02 23.78
CA ALA A 117 18.42 19.51 24.54
C ALA A 117 18.90 18.52 25.62
N SER A 118 17.97 17.86 26.32
CA SER A 118 18.29 16.92 27.41
C SER A 118 18.37 15.46 26.95
N PHE A 119 17.69 15.11 25.85
CA PHE A 119 17.61 13.75 25.33
C PHE A 119 17.96 13.70 23.83
N PRO A 120 19.18 14.11 23.43
CA PRO A 120 19.57 14.22 22.03
C PRO A 120 19.54 12.89 21.27
N GLN A 121 19.71 11.75 21.95
CA GLN A 121 19.65 10.41 21.36
C GLN A 121 18.27 10.06 20.78
N TRP A 122 17.21 10.67 21.31
CA TRP A 122 15.83 10.45 20.87
C TRP A 122 15.26 11.67 20.16
N PHE A 123 15.59 12.87 20.63
CA PHE A 123 14.94 14.10 20.19
C PHE A 123 15.90 15.16 19.64
N GLY A 124 17.17 14.82 19.40
CA GLY A 124 18.20 15.79 18.99
C GLY A 124 18.05 16.30 17.56
N SER A 125 17.37 15.55 16.70
CA SER A 125 17.08 15.91 15.32
C SER A 125 15.68 15.46 14.92
N LEU A 126 15.12 16.04 13.86
CA LEU A 126 13.75 15.75 13.44
C LEU A 126 13.57 14.29 13.01
N ASP A 127 14.59 13.68 12.38
CA ASP A 127 14.60 12.29 11.97
C ASP A 127 14.72 11.32 13.16
N ALA A 128 15.56 11.63 14.15
CA ALA A 128 15.63 10.86 15.40
C ALA A 128 14.29 10.91 16.14
N THR A 129 13.72 12.11 16.28
CA THR A 129 12.40 12.29 16.89
C THR A 129 11.31 11.55 16.13
N ALA A 130 11.33 11.62 14.80
CA ALA A 130 10.37 10.90 13.97
C ALA A 130 10.50 9.39 14.15
N PHE A 131 11.70 8.85 14.35
CA PHE A 131 11.87 7.43 14.66
C PHE A 131 11.38 7.08 16.07
N THR A 132 11.70 7.89 17.09
CA THR A 132 11.23 7.66 18.47
C THR A 132 9.71 7.76 18.59
N LEU A 133 9.07 8.73 17.92
CA LEU A 133 7.60 8.82 17.90
C LEU A 133 6.96 7.64 17.17
N PHE A 134 7.66 7.02 16.22
CA PHE A 134 7.18 5.81 15.54
C PHE A 134 7.19 4.63 16.50
N GLN A 135 8.31 4.47 17.22
CA GLN A 135 8.46 3.47 18.29
C GLN A 135 7.34 3.62 19.34
N ILE A 136 7.12 4.84 19.84
CA ILE A 136 6.04 5.15 20.79
C ILE A 136 4.66 4.86 20.21
N MET A 137 4.41 5.20 18.94
CA MET A 137 3.15 4.89 18.26
C MET A 137 2.90 3.37 18.18
N THR A 138 3.95 2.56 18.05
CA THR A 138 3.85 1.09 18.10
C THR A 138 3.76 0.52 19.52
N LEU A 139 3.76 1.39 20.54
CA LEU A 139 3.77 1.06 21.98
C LEU A 139 5.01 0.26 22.42
N GLU A 140 6.05 0.24 21.62
CA GLU A 140 7.30 -0.46 21.91
C GLU A 140 8.13 0.41 22.86
N GLY A 141 8.56 -0.13 23.99
CA GLY A 141 9.40 0.55 24.99
C GLY A 141 8.85 1.87 25.58
N TRP A 142 7.66 2.34 25.19
CA TRP A 142 7.29 3.76 25.27
C TRP A 142 7.37 4.34 26.70
N SER A 143 6.93 3.59 27.71
CA SER A 143 6.94 4.07 29.09
C SER A 143 8.29 3.85 29.75
N GLY A 144 8.78 2.61 29.77
CA GLY A 144 9.98 2.22 30.51
C GLY A 144 11.26 2.83 29.95
N GLU A 145 11.40 2.83 28.63
CA GLU A 145 12.64 3.21 27.96
C GLU A 145 12.68 4.69 27.59
N ILE A 146 11.52 5.29 27.30
CA ILE A 146 11.45 6.66 26.79
C ILE A 146 10.82 7.62 27.81
N VAL A 147 9.53 7.47 28.12
CA VAL A 147 8.79 8.50 28.87
C VAL A 147 9.20 8.58 30.34
N ARG A 148 9.48 7.47 31.03
CA ARG A 148 9.90 7.50 32.45
C ARG A 148 11.22 8.23 32.67
N PRO A 149 12.31 7.93 31.93
CA PRO A 149 13.54 8.72 32.00
C PRO A 149 13.32 10.20 31.69
N ILE A 150 12.47 10.52 30.71
CA ILE A 150 12.13 11.92 30.39
C ILE A 150 11.43 12.59 31.58
N MET A 151 10.54 11.89 32.29
CA MET A 151 9.82 12.43 33.44
C MET A 151 10.71 12.73 34.65
N GLU A 152 11.91 12.15 34.73
CA GLU A 152 12.89 12.50 35.78
C GLU A 152 13.40 13.94 35.61
N VAL A 153 13.44 14.45 34.37
CA VAL A 153 13.83 15.82 34.05
C VAL A 153 12.62 16.72 33.79
N TYR A 154 11.58 16.18 33.15
CA TYR A 154 10.36 16.87 32.76
C TYR A 154 9.13 16.16 33.34
N PRO A 155 8.74 16.42 34.62
CA PRO A 155 7.69 15.67 35.33
C PRO A 155 6.33 15.60 34.61
N PHE A 156 6.02 16.58 33.76
CA PHE A 156 4.77 16.65 33.00
C PHE A 156 4.87 16.12 31.57
N ALA A 157 5.96 15.43 31.20
CA ALA A 157 6.14 14.89 29.84
C ALA A 157 5.02 13.91 29.43
N TRP A 158 4.39 13.22 30.39
CA TRP A 158 3.22 12.38 30.15
C TRP A 158 2.07 13.14 29.47
N ALA A 159 1.92 14.45 29.73
CA ALA A 159 0.88 15.29 29.13
C ALA A 159 1.10 15.54 27.63
N PHE A 160 2.30 15.28 27.12
CA PHE A 160 2.59 15.23 25.69
C PHE A 160 2.41 13.81 25.13
N PHE A 161 3.05 12.82 25.75
CA PHE A 161 3.12 11.47 25.19
C PHE A 161 1.81 10.68 25.30
N VAL A 162 1.06 10.82 26.40
CA VAL A 162 -0.21 10.08 26.56
C VAL A 162 -1.26 10.56 25.54
N PRO A 163 -1.52 11.87 25.35
CA PRO A 163 -2.41 12.31 24.28
C PRO A 163 -1.93 11.91 22.88
N PHE A 164 -0.62 11.99 22.61
CA PHE A 164 -0.06 11.52 21.34
C PHE A 164 -0.37 10.04 21.10
N ILE A 165 -0.15 9.18 22.09
CA ILE A 165 -0.46 7.74 22.01
C ILE A 165 -1.95 7.52 21.77
N LEU A 166 -2.83 8.17 22.55
CA LEU A 166 -4.27 8.02 22.40
C LEU A 166 -4.75 8.41 21.00
N ILE A 167 -4.32 9.57 20.51
CA ILE A 167 -4.70 10.09 19.20
C ILE A 167 -4.19 9.17 18.08
N THR A 168 -2.91 8.79 18.12
CA THR A 168 -2.31 7.96 17.05
C THR A 168 -2.85 6.54 17.06
N THR A 169 -3.02 5.93 18.23
CA THR A 169 -3.61 4.59 18.36
C THR A 169 -5.06 4.60 17.87
N PHE A 170 -5.86 5.58 18.29
CA PHE A 170 -7.23 5.73 17.83
C PHE A 170 -7.31 5.94 16.31
N ALA A 171 -6.42 6.76 15.75
CA ALA A 171 -6.37 6.98 14.31
C ALA A 171 -6.00 5.71 13.53
N VAL A 172 -5.02 4.93 14.01
CA VAL A 172 -4.65 3.63 13.41
C VAL A 172 -5.80 2.62 13.51
N LEU A 173 -6.50 2.55 14.65
CA LEU A 173 -7.67 1.70 14.80
C LEU A 173 -8.80 2.10 13.84
N ASN A 174 -9.09 3.39 13.73
CA ASN A 174 -10.08 3.90 12.78
C ASN A 174 -9.67 3.65 11.33
N LEU A 175 -8.37 3.64 11.04
CA LEU A 175 -7.86 3.25 9.74
C LEU A 175 -8.17 1.76 9.48
N ILE A 176 -7.87 0.86 10.42
CA ILE A 176 -8.15 -0.57 10.24
C ILE A 176 -9.66 -0.82 10.09
N VAL A 177 -10.49 -0.20 10.93
CA VAL A 177 -11.95 -0.32 10.84
C VAL A 177 -12.45 0.25 9.52
N GLY A 178 -12.00 1.43 9.11
CA GLY A 178 -12.39 2.03 7.83
C GLY A 178 -12.00 1.16 6.63
N LEU A 179 -10.83 0.52 6.67
CA LEU A 179 -10.37 -0.41 5.64
C LEU A 179 -11.27 -1.63 5.54
N ILE A 180 -11.60 -2.24 6.68
CA ILE A 180 -12.49 -3.41 6.76
C ILE A 180 -13.89 -3.04 6.29
N VAL A 181 -14.44 -1.93 6.78
CA VAL A 181 -15.79 -1.45 6.41
C VAL A 181 -15.86 -1.16 4.92
N ASN A 182 -14.87 -0.47 4.35
CA ASN A 182 -14.84 -0.20 2.91
C ASN A 182 -14.80 -1.50 2.09
N SER A 183 -14.00 -2.48 2.52
CA SER A 183 -13.89 -3.78 1.86
C SER A 183 -15.21 -4.59 1.94
N MET A 184 -15.88 -4.54 3.09
CA MET A 184 -17.17 -5.21 3.28
C MET A 184 -18.30 -4.54 2.49
N GLN A 185 -18.30 -3.20 2.42
CA GLN A 185 -19.28 -2.43 1.63
C GLN A 185 -19.10 -2.66 0.14
N GLU A 186 -17.86 -2.73 -0.35
CA GLU A 186 -17.58 -3.05 -1.75
C GLU A 186 -18.14 -4.43 -2.10
N ALA A 187 -17.87 -5.45 -1.28
CA ALA A 187 -18.42 -6.80 -1.47
C ALA A 187 -19.96 -6.84 -1.41
N ALA A 188 -20.59 -6.16 -0.45
CA ALA A 188 -22.04 -6.10 -0.35
C ALA A 188 -22.69 -5.37 -1.54
N SER A 189 -22.03 -4.32 -2.06
CA SER A 189 -22.52 -3.57 -3.21
C SER A 189 -22.42 -4.35 -4.52
N GLU A 190 -21.43 -5.24 -4.66
CA GLU A 190 -21.32 -6.15 -5.80
C GLU A 190 -22.48 -7.16 -5.80
N ASP A 191 -22.82 -7.72 -4.64
CA ASP A 191 -23.95 -8.65 -4.49
C ASP A 191 -25.30 -7.95 -4.78
N GLU A 192 -25.51 -6.73 -4.27
CA GLU A 192 -26.74 -5.98 -4.50
C GLU A 192 -26.91 -5.62 -5.98
N ARG A 193 -25.84 -5.15 -6.65
CA ARG A 193 -25.86 -4.88 -8.09
C ARG A 193 -26.20 -6.12 -8.91
N ALA A 194 -25.60 -7.26 -8.59
CA ALA A 194 -25.88 -8.52 -9.29
C ALA A 194 -27.36 -8.92 -9.14
N VAL A 195 -27.95 -8.71 -7.97
CA VAL A 195 -29.38 -8.98 -7.72
C VAL A 195 -30.27 -8.03 -8.51
N THR A 196 -29.98 -6.72 -8.51
CA THR A 196 -30.73 -5.72 -9.26
C THR A 196 -30.65 -5.95 -10.76
N GLU A 197 -29.46 -6.18 -11.31
CA GLU A 197 -29.27 -6.49 -12.74
C GLU A 197 -30.03 -7.76 -13.13
N ALA A 198 -30.01 -8.81 -12.29
CA ALA A 198 -30.78 -10.03 -12.52
C ALA A 198 -32.30 -9.83 -12.40
N PHE A 199 -32.75 -8.88 -11.59
CA PHE A 199 -34.16 -8.51 -11.50
C PHE A 199 -34.60 -7.71 -12.74
N GLU A 200 -33.84 -6.68 -13.13
CA GLU A 200 -34.10 -5.88 -14.33
C GLU A 200 -34.14 -6.74 -15.59
N ALA A 201 -33.18 -7.65 -15.76
CA ALA A 201 -33.17 -8.59 -16.88
C ALA A 201 -34.43 -9.47 -16.92
N ARG A 202 -34.94 -9.89 -15.76
CA ARG A 202 -36.19 -10.67 -15.67
C ARG A 202 -37.42 -9.83 -16.00
N VAL A 203 -37.47 -8.58 -15.54
CA VAL A 203 -38.58 -7.65 -15.86
C VAL A 203 -38.63 -7.37 -17.35
N LEU A 204 -37.49 -7.03 -17.97
CA LEU A 204 -37.42 -6.76 -19.41
C LEU A 204 -37.82 -7.99 -20.24
N ALA A 205 -37.34 -9.18 -19.88
CA ALA A 205 -37.74 -10.41 -20.56
C ALA A 205 -39.25 -10.69 -20.49
N ARG A 206 -39.91 -10.28 -19.39
CA ARG A 206 -41.37 -10.41 -19.23
C ARG A 206 -42.14 -9.38 -20.05
N LEU A 207 -41.63 -8.15 -20.17
CA LEU A 207 -42.23 -7.13 -21.02
C LEU A 207 -42.18 -7.56 -22.50
N ASP A 208 -41.03 -8.05 -22.97
CA ASP A 208 -40.88 -8.58 -24.34
C ASP A 208 -41.85 -9.74 -24.62
N GLU A 209 -42.09 -10.60 -23.62
CA GLU A 209 -43.06 -11.69 -23.72
C GLU A 209 -44.50 -11.18 -23.85
N ILE A 210 -44.85 -10.12 -23.12
CA ILE A 210 -46.18 -9.50 -23.15
C ILE A 210 -46.40 -8.79 -24.49
N ASP A 211 -45.43 -8.00 -24.95
CA ASP A 211 -45.52 -7.28 -26.23
C ASP A 211 -45.74 -8.26 -27.40
N ARG A 212 -44.98 -9.37 -27.43
CA ARG A 212 -45.19 -10.43 -28.44
C ARG A 212 -46.59 -11.05 -28.40
N LYS A 213 -47.18 -11.21 -27.20
CA LYS A 213 -48.53 -11.76 -27.05
C LYS A 213 -49.62 -10.76 -27.46
N LEU A 214 -49.37 -9.46 -27.29
CA LEU A 214 -50.26 -8.40 -27.74
C LEU A 214 -50.25 -8.28 -29.27
N ASP A 215 -49.06 -8.30 -29.88
CA ASP A 215 -48.90 -8.26 -31.33
C ASP A 215 -49.52 -9.49 -32.03
N ALA A 216 -49.44 -10.67 -31.41
CA ALA A 216 -50.05 -11.89 -31.96
C ALA A 216 -51.58 -11.94 -31.88
N LYS A 217 -52.21 -10.98 -31.18
CA LYS A 217 -53.66 -10.91 -30.96
C LYS A 217 -54.35 -9.75 -31.69
N SER A 218 -53.56 -8.86 -32.31
CA SER A 218 -53.98 -7.83 -33.26
C SER A 218 -54.01 -8.37 -34.69
#